data_AF-A0A8H3EJL0-F1
#
_entry.id   AF-A0A8H3EJL0-F1
#
_cell.length_a   1.000
_cell.length_b   1.000
_cell.length_c   1.000
_cell.angle_alpha   90.00
_cell.angle_beta   90.00
_cell.angle_gamma   90.00
#
_symmetry.space_group_name_H-M   'P 1'
#
loop_
_entity.id
_entity.type
_entity.pdbx_description
1 polymer ?
#
loop_
_entity_poly.entity_id
_entity_poly.type
_entity_poly.pdbx_seq_one_letter_code
_entity_poly.pdbx_strand_id
1 'polypeptide(L)'
;MSAHTTGYAGNDPGFTEPREQSFASTERQLILEVVPGRCQLQIILASAWAVLLAAFSEENDVTVDFLNPNTTSEIALIHLHLGAEQSIKDVQGELQRRLHRGLNGSKAETLTGTQKNPKKRPILPKTIIASEMDDGVRFLKSDYVMAITCQASTSNDRSLVLRGNYNSRELDDRDSQNVLDRIGNLITQFGAGRDQKVEDFNLMCTADKEQLGVWNNLMTPSFNVCVQDLIELQSRRCPSNEAVCAWDGSFTYEELDRRATVLAEELVARGVSLGSYVPLMFEKSKWHIVSLLAVRNKSSVYPINLRI
;
A
#
# COMPACT_ATOMS: atom_id res chain seq x y z
N MET A 1 -16.57 -13.58 -60.06
CA MET A 1 -15.99 -13.09 -61.33
C MET A 1 -15.32 -11.77 -61.06
N SER A 2 -14.03 -11.77 -61.31
CA SER A 2 -13.01 -10.76 -61.08
C SER A 2 -13.19 -9.50 -61.93
N ALA A 3 -12.79 -8.35 -61.39
CA ALA A 3 -12.15 -7.29 -62.17
C ALA A 3 -11.04 -6.64 -61.34
N HIS A 4 -9.84 -6.76 -61.87
CA HIS A 4 -8.60 -6.17 -61.39
C HIS A 4 -8.60 -4.64 -61.51
N THR A 5 -7.91 -3.95 -60.59
CA THR A 5 -7.14 -2.75 -60.95
C THR A 5 -5.84 -2.74 -60.14
N THR A 6 -4.75 -2.82 -60.90
CA THR A 6 -3.33 -2.49 -60.63
C THR A 6 -3.18 -1.27 -59.69
N GLY A 7 -2.29 -1.25 -58.70
CA GLY A 7 -0.85 -1.45 -58.83
C GLY A 7 -0.14 -0.10 -58.97
N TYR A 8 0.12 0.58 -57.85
CA TYR A 8 1.19 1.59 -57.74
C TYR A 8 1.94 1.35 -56.43
N ALA A 9 3.08 0.67 -56.56
CA ALA A 9 4.07 0.54 -55.51
C ALA A 9 4.91 1.82 -55.49
N GLY A 10 4.60 2.72 -54.57
CA GLY A 10 5.51 3.78 -54.13
C GLY A 10 6.25 3.28 -52.89
N ASN A 11 7.49 2.84 -53.07
CA ASN A 11 8.42 2.61 -51.97
C ASN A 11 8.84 3.98 -51.41
N ASP A 12 8.19 4.42 -50.33
CA ASP A 12 8.69 5.48 -49.46
C ASP A 12 9.24 4.85 -48.17
N PRO A 13 10.57 4.78 -47.97
CA PRO A 13 11.15 4.30 -46.73
C PRO A 13 11.24 5.49 -45.76
N GLY A 14 10.19 5.74 -44.97
CA GLY A 14 10.26 6.85 -44.01
C GLY A 14 9.05 7.15 -43.14
N PHE A 15 7.93 6.44 -43.29
CA PHE A 15 6.81 6.55 -42.35
C PHE A 15 6.78 5.30 -41.46
N THR A 16 7.47 5.37 -40.33
CA THR A 16 7.08 4.54 -39.18
C THR A 16 5.65 4.91 -38.83
N GLU A 17 4.72 3.98 -39.05
CA GLU A 17 3.38 4.04 -38.46
C GLU A 17 3.51 4.44 -36.99
N PRO A 18 2.69 5.37 -36.47
CA PRO A 18 2.69 5.67 -35.05
C PRO A 18 2.35 4.36 -34.34
N ARG A 19 3.32 3.82 -33.58
CA ARG A 19 3.13 2.64 -32.72
C ARG A 19 1.79 2.80 -32.03
N GLU A 20 0.83 1.93 -32.31
CA GLU A 20 -0.45 1.91 -31.60
C GLU A 20 -0.14 1.88 -30.10
N GLN A 21 -0.37 3.01 -29.45
CA GLN A 21 -0.24 3.16 -28.01
C GLN A 21 -1.52 2.55 -27.44
N SER A 22 -1.39 1.43 -26.73
CA SER A 22 -2.51 0.80 -26.04
C SER A 22 -2.79 1.64 -24.79
N PHE A 23 -3.80 2.50 -24.88
CA PHE A 23 -4.33 3.26 -23.76
C PHE A 23 -5.62 2.58 -23.27
N ALA A 24 -5.75 2.48 -21.96
CA ALA A 24 -6.94 1.99 -21.29
C ALA A 24 -7.53 3.10 -20.41
N SER A 25 -8.82 2.95 -20.07
CA SER A 25 -9.54 3.91 -19.24
C SER A 25 -10.34 3.17 -18.18
N THR A 26 -10.39 3.75 -16.99
CA THR A 26 -11.20 3.30 -15.86
C THR A 26 -12.01 4.47 -15.33
N GLU A 27 -13.22 4.21 -14.86
CA GLU A 27 -14.15 5.25 -14.39
C GLU A 27 -14.71 4.87 -13.02
N ARG A 28 -14.84 5.88 -12.15
CA ARG A 28 -15.49 5.76 -10.85
C ARG A 28 -16.44 6.93 -10.64
N GLN A 29 -17.71 6.62 -10.37
CA GLN A 29 -18.70 7.62 -10.00
C GLN A 29 -18.66 7.86 -8.49
N LEU A 30 -18.69 9.12 -8.08
CA LEU A 30 -18.79 9.59 -6.71
C LEU A 30 -20.09 10.36 -6.52
N ILE A 31 -20.65 10.28 -5.32
CA ILE A 31 -21.81 11.07 -4.91
C ILE A 31 -21.36 11.95 -3.75
N LEU A 32 -21.51 13.27 -3.89
CA LEU A 32 -21.22 14.24 -2.84
C LEU A 32 -22.51 14.95 -2.40
N GLU A 33 -22.53 15.43 -1.17
CA GLU A 33 -23.64 16.25 -0.68
C GLU A 33 -23.71 17.60 -1.41
N VAL A 34 -22.54 18.19 -1.69
CA VAL A 34 -22.37 19.44 -2.41
C VAL A 34 -21.25 19.27 -3.43
N VAL A 35 -21.55 19.52 -4.70
CA VAL A 35 -20.53 19.53 -5.75
C VAL A 35 -19.78 20.87 -5.70
N PRO A 36 -18.44 20.85 -5.48
CA PRO A 36 -17.64 22.07 -5.48
C PRO A 36 -17.56 22.67 -6.89
N GLY A 37 -17.49 24.00 -7.00
CA GLY A 37 -17.30 24.65 -8.30
C GLY A 37 -15.93 24.37 -8.92
N ARG A 38 -15.75 24.64 -10.22
CA ARG A 38 -14.56 24.26 -11.03
C ARG A 38 -13.20 24.39 -10.33
N CYS A 39 -12.91 25.60 -9.84
CA CYS A 39 -11.61 25.89 -9.19
C CYS A 39 -11.45 25.11 -7.87
N GLN A 40 -12.53 24.95 -7.13
CA GLN A 40 -12.54 24.21 -5.87
C GLN A 40 -12.37 22.71 -6.11
N LEU A 41 -12.96 22.17 -7.17
CA LEU A 41 -12.79 20.77 -7.56
C LEU A 41 -11.34 20.45 -7.94
N GLN A 42 -10.67 21.36 -8.67
CA GLN A 42 -9.25 21.21 -8.99
C GLN A 42 -8.36 21.20 -7.74
N ILE A 43 -8.65 22.07 -6.76
CA ILE A 43 -7.92 22.12 -5.48
C ILE A 43 -8.13 20.82 -4.70
N ILE A 44 -9.38 20.34 -4.63
CA ILE A 44 -9.74 19.09 -3.94
C ILE A 44 -9.02 17.91 -4.58
N LEU A 45 -9.07 17.77 -5.91
CA LEU A 45 -8.37 16.71 -6.64
C LEU A 45 -6.86 16.78 -6.43
N ALA A 46 -6.27 17.98 -6.51
CA ALA A 46 -4.84 18.18 -6.28
C ALA A 46 -4.41 17.84 -4.86
N SER A 47 -5.20 18.23 -3.86
CA SER A 47 -4.93 17.86 -2.48
C SER A 47 -5.05 16.35 -2.26
N ALA A 48 -6.02 15.69 -2.89
CA ALA A 48 -6.24 14.24 -2.73
C ALA A 48 -5.08 13.47 -3.36
N TRP A 49 -4.65 13.90 -4.55
CA TRP A 49 -3.50 13.32 -5.23
C TRP A 49 -2.20 13.56 -4.46
N ALA A 50 -1.99 14.76 -3.89
CA ALA A 50 -0.81 15.06 -3.08
C ALA A 50 -0.72 14.18 -1.83
N VAL A 51 -1.83 14.03 -1.10
CA VAL A 51 -1.90 13.17 0.10
C VAL A 51 -1.65 11.71 -0.29
N LEU A 52 -2.25 11.25 -1.39
CA LEU A 52 -2.05 9.89 -1.84
C LEU A 52 -0.60 9.64 -2.28
N LEU A 53 -0.01 10.55 -3.04
CA LEU A 53 1.39 10.48 -3.44
C LEU A 53 2.32 10.44 -2.23
N ALA A 54 2.12 11.32 -1.25
CA ALA A 54 2.96 11.39 -0.05
C ALA A 54 2.93 10.06 0.71
N ALA A 55 1.76 9.43 0.78
CA ALA A 55 1.61 8.12 1.40
C ALA A 55 2.26 6.98 0.61
N PHE A 56 2.21 7.00 -0.73
CA PHE A 56 2.85 5.99 -1.56
C PHE A 56 4.37 6.15 -1.66
N SER A 57 4.88 7.38 -1.63
CA SER A 57 6.31 7.64 -1.68
C SER A 57 6.98 7.62 -0.31
N GLU A 58 6.21 7.60 0.78
CA GLU A 58 6.69 7.80 2.16
C GLU A 58 7.50 9.10 2.32
N GLU A 59 7.13 10.12 1.54
CA GLU A 59 7.84 11.41 1.49
C GLU A 59 6.85 12.55 1.71
N ASN A 60 7.27 13.55 2.50
CA ASN A 60 6.45 14.72 2.78
C ASN A 60 6.52 15.76 1.65
N ASP A 61 7.57 15.73 0.83
CA ASP A 61 7.77 16.63 -0.29
C ASP A 61 7.30 15.98 -1.60
N VAL A 62 6.12 16.37 -2.09
CA VAL A 62 5.54 15.83 -3.32
C VAL A 62 5.39 16.90 -4.39
N THR A 63 5.35 16.46 -5.64
CA THR A 63 5.07 17.35 -6.79
C THR A 63 3.76 16.93 -7.41
N VAL A 64 2.93 17.90 -7.80
CA VAL A 64 1.67 17.63 -8.49
C VAL A 64 1.66 18.39 -9.81
N ASP A 65 1.45 17.64 -10.89
CA ASP A 65 1.30 18.14 -12.25
C ASP A 65 -0.18 18.39 -12.53
N PHE A 66 -0.56 19.65 -12.74
CA PHE A 66 -1.94 20.01 -13.06
C PHE A 66 -2.03 20.67 -14.42
N LEU A 67 -3.09 20.34 -15.14
CA LEU A 67 -3.40 20.97 -16.40
C LEU A 67 -4.16 22.27 -16.16
N ASN A 68 -3.71 23.36 -16.77
CA ASN A 68 -4.39 24.65 -16.67
C ASN A 68 -5.77 24.57 -17.37
N PRO A 69 -6.88 24.77 -16.64
CA PRO A 69 -8.22 24.70 -17.24
C PRO A 69 -8.49 25.81 -18.27
N ASN A 70 -7.76 26.94 -18.19
CA ASN A 70 -7.97 28.08 -19.08
C ASN A 70 -7.18 27.99 -20.39
N THR A 71 -6.03 27.31 -20.41
CA THR A 71 -5.14 27.25 -21.59
C THR A 71 -4.94 25.85 -22.17
N THR A 72 -5.47 24.79 -21.53
CA THR A 72 -5.55 23.37 -21.95
C THR A 72 -4.27 22.70 -22.50
N SER A 73 -3.19 23.45 -22.64
CA SER A 73 -1.91 23.07 -23.26
C SER A 73 -0.72 23.36 -22.34
N GLU A 74 -0.93 24.05 -21.22
CA GLU A 74 0.08 24.36 -20.23
C GLU A 74 -0.10 23.49 -18.99
N ILE A 75 0.93 22.70 -18.69
CA ILE A 75 1.04 21.92 -17.46
C ILE A 75 1.81 22.77 -16.48
N ALA A 76 1.27 22.94 -15.28
CA ALA A 76 1.96 23.60 -14.20
C ALA A 76 2.30 22.61 -13.08
N LEU A 77 3.43 22.88 -12.45
CA LEU A 77 4.05 22.02 -11.45
C LEU A 77 4.00 22.74 -10.11
N ILE A 78 3.37 22.13 -9.11
CA ILE A 78 3.40 22.64 -7.74
C ILE A 78 4.10 21.62 -6.84
N HIS A 79 5.15 22.08 -6.16
CA HIS A 79 5.78 21.36 -5.06
C HIS A 79 5.05 21.65 -3.75
N LEU A 80 4.62 20.61 -3.05
CA LEU A 80 3.97 20.70 -1.75
C LEU A 80 4.81 20.00 -0.71
N HIS A 81 4.89 20.61 0.47
CA HIS A 81 5.34 19.96 1.69
C HIS A 81 4.10 19.63 2.51
N LEU A 82 3.87 18.35 2.81
CA LEU A 82 2.77 17.87 3.63
C LEU A 82 3.30 17.49 5.01
N GLY A 83 2.97 18.29 6.02
CA GLY A 83 3.21 17.90 7.41
C GLY A 83 2.11 16.98 7.92
N ALA A 84 2.47 15.92 8.67
CA ALA A 84 1.49 15.00 9.27
C ALA A 84 0.42 15.74 10.11
N GLU A 85 0.87 16.72 10.90
CA GLU A 85 0.07 17.58 11.78
C GLU A 85 -0.62 18.75 11.07
N GLN A 86 -0.39 18.92 9.77
CA GLN A 86 -0.93 20.05 9.01
C GLN A 86 -2.42 19.85 8.72
N SER A 87 -3.22 20.91 8.86
CA SER A 87 -4.62 20.89 8.46
C SER A 87 -4.76 20.78 6.94
N ILE A 88 -5.73 19.99 6.47
CA ILE A 88 -6.04 19.90 5.05
C ILE A 88 -6.48 21.24 4.46
N LYS A 89 -7.13 22.12 5.25
CA LYS A 89 -7.52 23.45 4.79
C LYS A 89 -6.30 24.34 4.53
N ASP A 90 -5.24 24.19 5.32
CA ASP A 90 -3.99 24.91 5.08
C ASP A 90 -3.33 24.45 3.78
N VAL A 91 -3.31 23.14 3.53
CA VAL A 91 -2.79 22.56 2.27
C VAL A 91 -3.62 23.05 1.08
N GLN A 92 -4.94 23.01 1.17
CA GLN A 92 -5.86 23.48 0.12
C GLN A 92 -5.74 25.00 -0.09
N GLY A 93 -5.57 25.78 0.98
CA GLY A 93 -5.34 27.23 0.92
C GLY A 93 -4.00 27.57 0.25
N GLU A 94 -2.95 26.81 0.53
CA GLU A 94 -1.66 26.96 -0.16
C GLU A 94 -1.77 26.64 -1.65
N LEU A 95 -2.44 25.53 -1.99
CA LEU A 95 -2.75 25.15 -3.37
C LEU A 95 -3.54 26.26 -4.08
N GLN A 96 -4.59 26.79 -3.45
CA GLN A 96 -5.41 27.86 -4.01
C GLN A 96 -4.59 29.12 -4.30
N ARG A 97 -3.71 29.53 -3.36
CA ARG A 97 -2.83 30.69 -3.54
C ARG A 97 -1.84 30.48 -4.68
N ARG A 98 -1.25 29.29 -4.81
CA ARG A 98 -0.29 28.97 -5.88
C ARG A 98 -0.95 28.86 -7.24
N LEU A 99 -2.12 28.23 -7.31
CA LEU A 99 -2.91 28.15 -8.53
C LEU A 99 -3.31 29.54 -9.00
N HIS A 100 -3.82 30.40 -8.11
CA HIS A 100 -4.19 31.77 -8.47
C HIS A 100 -3.01 32.61 -8.97
N ARG A 101 -1.80 32.41 -8.43
CA ARG A 101 -0.57 33.07 -8.93
C ARG A 101 -0.09 32.50 -10.26
N GLY A 102 -0.15 31.17 -10.43
CA GLY A 102 0.26 30.48 -11.66
C GLY A 102 -0.62 30.79 -12.86
N LEU A 103 -1.93 30.98 -12.65
CA LEU A 103 -2.87 31.36 -13.70
C LEU A 103 -2.70 32.81 -14.19
N ASN A 104 -2.10 33.69 -13.38
CA ASN A 104 -1.94 35.12 -13.65
C ASN A 104 -0.50 35.53 -14.04
N GLY A 105 0.44 34.58 -14.15
CA GLY A 105 1.87 34.84 -14.45
C GLY A 105 2.40 34.03 -15.63
N SER A 106 3.38 34.59 -16.36
CA SER A 106 4.00 34.01 -17.55
C SER A 106 4.54 32.58 -17.33
N LYS A 107 4.17 31.69 -18.27
CA LYS A 107 4.70 30.32 -18.51
C LYS A 107 4.93 29.47 -17.26
N ALA A 108 4.17 28.38 -17.20
CA ALA A 108 4.15 27.33 -16.18
C ALA A 108 5.50 26.69 -15.79
N GLU A 109 6.61 27.06 -16.44
CA GLU A 109 7.98 26.66 -16.07
C GLU A 109 8.47 27.32 -14.75
N THR A 110 7.81 28.38 -14.27
CA THR A 110 8.31 29.22 -13.15
C THR A 110 7.44 29.16 -11.88
N LEU A 111 7.07 27.97 -11.41
CA LEU A 111 6.55 27.77 -10.04
C LEU A 111 7.48 26.92 -9.17
N THR A 112 8.68 26.61 -9.67
CA THR A 112 9.77 25.95 -8.95
C THR A 112 10.48 26.94 -8.04
N GLY A 113 9.95 27.13 -6.83
CA GLY A 113 10.69 27.73 -5.71
C GLY A 113 11.81 26.82 -5.16
N THR A 114 12.16 25.73 -5.84
CA THR A 114 13.18 24.78 -5.41
C THR A 114 14.51 25.08 -6.11
N GLN A 115 15.53 25.35 -5.30
CA GLN A 115 16.92 25.42 -5.73
C GLN A 115 17.26 24.26 -6.68
N LYS A 116 17.97 24.60 -7.77
CA LYS A 116 18.69 23.67 -8.65
C LYS A 116 19.70 22.84 -7.85
N ASN A 117 19.25 21.83 -7.10
CA ASN A 117 20.14 20.82 -6.54
C ASN A 117 20.02 19.55 -7.40
N PRO A 118 20.94 19.32 -8.36
CA PRO A 118 20.84 18.24 -9.34
C PRO A 118 20.86 16.83 -8.73
N LYS A 119 21.16 16.68 -7.43
CA LYS A 119 21.16 15.40 -6.70
C LYS A 119 19.81 15.02 -6.06
N LYS A 120 18.85 15.95 -6.00
CA LYS A 120 17.47 15.69 -5.58
C LYS A 120 16.52 16.11 -6.70
N ARG A 121 16.61 15.45 -7.86
CA ARG A 121 15.53 15.57 -8.84
C ARG A 121 14.32 14.88 -8.21
N PRO A 122 13.21 15.58 -7.92
CA PRO A 122 11.99 14.89 -7.53
C PRO A 122 11.68 13.90 -8.66
N ILE A 123 11.36 12.66 -8.30
CA ILE A 123 10.78 11.71 -9.24
C ILE A 123 9.53 12.43 -9.75
N LEU A 124 9.57 12.90 -11.00
CA LEU A 124 8.42 13.55 -11.58
C LEU A 124 7.30 12.52 -11.56
N PRO A 125 6.17 12.78 -10.87
CA PRO A 125 5.06 11.87 -10.94
C PRO A 125 4.66 11.83 -12.41
N LYS A 126 4.71 10.66 -13.03
CA LYS A 126 4.18 10.44 -14.37
C LYS A 126 2.65 10.44 -14.33
N THR A 127 2.05 11.36 -13.57
CA THR A 127 0.61 11.50 -13.41
C THR A 127 0.18 12.94 -13.53
N ILE A 128 -0.71 13.23 -14.48
CA ILE A 128 -1.37 14.55 -14.60
C ILE A 128 -2.74 14.48 -13.96
N ILE A 129 -3.12 15.56 -13.27
CA ILE A 129 -4.49 15.76 -12.80
C ILE A 129 -5.18 16.92 -13.54
N ALA A 130 -6.47 16.76 -13.81
CA ALA A 130 -7.29 17.82 -14.40
C ALA A 130 -8.74 17.78 -13.87
N SER A 131 -9.39 18.94 -13.86
CA SER A 131 -10.79 19.08 -13.46
C SER A 131 -11.62 19.66 -14.60
N GLU A 132 -12.84 19.17 -14.78
CA GLU A 132 -13.85 19.67 -15.73
C GLU A 132 -13.34 19.91 -17.15
N MET A 133 -12.60 18.94 -17.68
CA MET A 133 -12.21 18.91 -19.09
C MET A 133 -13.14 17.98 -19.86
N ASP A 134 -13.49 18.36 -21.09
CA ASP A 134 -14.19 17.47 -22.02
C ASP A 134 -13.44 16.13 -22.12
N ASP A 135 -14.21 15.04 -22.23
CA ASP A 135 -13.84 13.62 -22.25
C ASP A 135 -12.67 13.22 -23.17
N GLY A 136 -12.13 14.16 -23.95
CA GLY A 136 -10.97 14.01 -24.81
C GLY A 136 -9.68 14.56 -24.23
N VAL A 137 -9.23 14.12 -23.05
CA VAL A 137 -7.80 14.22 -22.69
C VAL A 137 -7.01 13.34 -23.67
N ARG A 138 -6.81 13.86 -24.88
CA ARG A 138 -5.98 13.30 -25.96
C ARG A 138 -4.49 13.55 -25.73
N PHE A 139 -4.12 13.94 -24.50
CA PHE A 139 -2.79 14.38 -24.14
C PHE A 139 -2.23 13.57 -22.98
N LEU A 140 -2.26 12.24 -23.08
CA LEU A 140 -1.10 11.51 -22.59
C LEU A 140 0.03 11.82 -23.58
N LYS A 141 0.76 12.92 -23.35
CA LYS A 141 2.12 12.99 -23.88
C LYS A 141 2.82 11.69 -23.47
N SER A 142 3.63 11.12 -24.35
CA SER A 142 4.27 9.79 -24.25
C SER A 142 5.03 9.50 -22.94
N ASP A 143 5.10 10.44 -22.01
CA ASP A 143 5.89 10.40 -20.79
C ASP A 143 5.04 10.16 -19.52
N TYR A 144 3.70 10.22 -19.61
CA TYR A 144 2.80 10.02 -18.46
C TYR A 144 2.22 8.59 -18.40
N VAL A 145 2.22 8.00 -17.21
CA VAL A 145 1.66 6.68 -16.89
C VAL A 145 0.15 6.75 -16.77
N MET A 146 -0.37 7.81 -16.13
CA MET A 146 -1.80 7.97 -15.85
C MET A 146 -2.21 9.45 -15.92
N ALA A 147 -3.41 9.73 -16.38
CA ALA A 147 -4.06 11.02 -16.31
C ALA A 147 -5.38 10.87 -15.57
N ILE A 148 -5.58 11.64 -14.51
CA ILE A 148 -6.75 11.56 -13.65
C ILE A 148 -7.59 12.80 -13.86
N THR A 149 -8.81 12.62 -14.34
CA THR A 149 -9.77 13.70 -14.51
C THR A 149 -10.92 13.57 -13.54
N CYS A 150 -11.43 14.70 -13.07
CA CYS A 150 -12.65 14.77 -12.29
C CYS A 150 -13.62 15.76 -12.90
N GLN A 151 -14.86 15.35 -13.14
CA GLN A 151 -15.89 16.21 -13.74
C GLN A 151 -17.23 16.07 -13.03
N ALA A 152 -17.99 17.14 -12.95
CA ALA A 152 -19.39 17.05 -12.53
C ALA A 152 -20.19 16.28 -13.59
N SER A 153 -21.03 15.35 -13.13
CA SER A 153 -21.89 14.57 -14.02
C SER A 153 -22.99 15.45 -14.60
N THR A 154 -23.29 15.26 -15.87
CA THR A 154 -24.41 15.91 -16.57
C THR A 154 -25.77 15.32 -16.20
N SER A 155 -25.81 14.14 -15.58
CA SER A 155 -27.05 13.43 -15.25
C SER A 155 -27.59 13.76 -13.85
N ASN A 156 -26.73 14.23 -12.94
CA ASN A 156 -27.10 14.55 -11.56
C ASN A 156 -26.11 15.57 -10.98
N ASP A 157 -26.64 16.73 -10.58
CA ASP A 157 -25.91 17.88 -9.99
C ASP A 157 -25.15 17.56 -8.69
N ARG A 158 -25.31 16.35 -8.15
CA ARG A 158 -24.61 15.87 -6.95
C ARG A 158 -23.56 14.79 -7.20
N SER A 159 -23.34 14.41 -8.45
CA SER A 159 -22.39 13.35 -8.78
C SER A 159 -21.16 13.88 -9.49
N LEU A 160 -20.01 13.36 -9.09
CA LEU A 160 -18.73 13.57 -9.76
C LEU A 160 -18.35 12.27 -10.46
N VAL A 161 -17.69 12.39 -11.60
CA VAL A 161 -17.13 11.28 -12.35
C VAL A 161 -15.61 11.45 -12.31
N LEU A 162 -14.92 10.47 -11.72
CA LEU A 162 -13.48 10.32 -11.80
C LEU A 162 -13.13 9.39 -12.96
N ARG A 163 -12.20 9.80 -13.82
CA ARG A 163 -11.66 8.95 -14.89
C ARG A 163 -10.15 8.87 -14.78
N GLY A 164 -9.61 7.67 -14.95
CA GLY A 164 -8.19 7.40 -15.02
C GLY A 164 -7.87 6.86 -16.41
N ASN A 165 -7.18 7.65 -17.23
CA ASN A 165 -6.65 7.23 -18.52
C ASN A 165 -5.18 6.86 -18.34
N TYR A 166 -4.77 5.65 -18.69
CA TYR A 166 -3.42 5.16 -18.40
C TYR A 166 -2.83 4.36 -19.55
N ASN A 167 -1.51 4.23 -19.53
CA ASN A 167 -0.76 3.37 -20.43
C ASN A 167 -0.83 1.92 -19.91
N SER A 168 -1.54 1.05 -20.63
CA SER A 168 -1.74 -0.36 -20.24
C SER A 168 -0.45 -1.19 -20.23
N ARG A 169 0.65 -0.64 -20.76
CA ARG A 169 2.00 -1.24 -20.68
C ARG A 169 2.73 -0.93 -19.38
N GLU A 170 2.35 0.15 -18.69
CA GLU A 170 3.00 0.61 -17.45
C GLU A 170 2.13 0.38 -16.21
N LEU A 171 0.80 0.33 -16.36
CA LEU A 171 -0.16 0.14 -15.27
C LEU A 171 -1.26 -0.84 -15.70
N ASP A 172 -1.65 -1.74 -14.81
CA ASP A 172 -2.77 -2.66 -15.06
C ASP A 172 -4.12 -2.06 -14.62
N ASP A 173 -5.21 -2.66 -15.10
CA ASP A 173 -6.57 -2.18 -14.84
C ASP A 173 -6.91 -2.19 -13.34
N ARG A 174 -6.37 -3.15 -12.59
CA ARG A 174 -6.65 -3.32 -11.17
C ARG A 174 -5.98 -2.22 -10.35
N ASP A 175 -4.72 -1.95 -10.61
CA ASP A 175 -3.93 -0.91 -9.96
C ASP A 175 -4.47 0.48 -10.31
N SER A 176 -4.87 0.70 -11.56
CA SER A 176 -5.57 1.93 -11.96
C SER A 176 -6.87 2.11 -11.16
N GLN A 177 -7.69 1.06 -11.06
CA GLN A 177 -8.93 1.12 -10.29
C GLN A 177 -8.65 1.37 -8.80
N ASN A 178 -7.64 0.72 -8.21
CA ASN A 178 -7.24 0.94 -6.83
C ASN A 178 -6.85 2.40 -6.58
N VAL A 179 -6.11 3.03 -7.50
CA VAL A 179 -5.74 4.45 -7.40
C VAL A 179 -6.99 5.33 -7.44
N LEU A 180 -7.89 5.12 -8.40
CA LEU A 180 -9.15 5.88 -8.48
C LEU A 180 -10.03 5.68 -7.24
N ASP A 181 -10.04 4.48 -6.67
CA ASP A 181 -10.81 4.15 -5.50
C ASP A 181 -10.33 4.90 -4.26
N ARG A 182 -9.00 5.00 -4.08
CA ARG A 182 -8.36 5.72 -2.98
C ARG A 182 -8.53 7.23 -3.12
N ILE A 183 -8.32 7.79 -4.31
CA ILE A 183 -8.57 9.21 -4.59
C ILE A 183 -10.05 9.53 -4.35
N GLY A 184 -10.96 8.69 -4.84
CA GLY A 184 -12.39 8.87 -4.64
C GLY A 184 -12.80 8.88 -3.17
N ASN A 185 -12.18 8.01 -2.36
CA ASN A 185 -12.37 7.98 -0.92
C ASN A 185 -11.86 9.27 -0.24
N LEU A 186 -10.70 9.80 -0.66
CA LEU A 186 -10.17 11.07 -0.17
C LEU A 186 -11.06 12.27 -0.55
N ILE A 187 -11.49 12.35 -1.81
CA ILE A 187 -12.40 13.42 -2.28
C ILE A 187 -13.71 13.40 -1.49
N THR A 188 -14.25 12.22 -1.20
CA THR A 188 -15.46 12.08 -0.38
C THR A 188 -15.22 12.56 1.05
N GLN A 189 -14.07 12.24 1.65
CA GLN A 189 -13.68 12.72 2.99
C GLN A 189 -13.50 14.24 3.03
N PHE A 190 -12.87 14.84 2.01
CA PHE A 190 -12.71 16.29 1.91
C PHE A 190 -14.06 17.00 1.68
N GLY A 191 -14.93 16.40 0.87
CA GLY A 191 -16.27 16.93 0.59
C GLY A 191 -17.20 16.96 1.81
N ALA A 192 -16.93 16.15 2.83
CA ALA A 192 -17.66 16.18 4.10
C ALA A 192 -17.40 17.45 4.95
N GLY A 193 -16.52 18.35 4.52
CA GLY A 193 -16.31 19.67 5.13
C GLY A 193 -15.63 19.66 6.50
N ARG A 194 -15.12 18.50 6.94
CA ARG A 194 -14.39 18.36 8.20
C ARG A 194 -12.94 18.78 7.99
N ASP A 195 -12.47 19.68 8.84
CA ASP A 195 -11.05 20.02 8.91
C ASP A 195 -10.33 18.97 9.75
N GLN A 196 -9.41 18.23 9.12
CA GLN A 196 -8.67 17.14 9.73
C GLN A 196 -7.20 17.26 9.34
N LYS A 197 -6.33 16.65 10.14
CA LYS A 197 -4.90 16.59 9.83
C LYS A 197 -4.65 15.68 8.64
N VAL A 198 -3.53 15.88 7.94
CA VAL A 198 -3.13 15.02 6.82
C VAL A 198 -3.00 13.55 7.24
N GLU A 199 -2.48 13.29 8.44
CA GLU A 199 -2.30 11.93 8.97
C GLU A 199 -3.61 11.20 9.32
N ASP A 200 -4.69 11.94 9.59
CA ASP A 200 -5.96 11.38 10.03
C ASP A 200 -6.81 10.82 8.87
N PHE A 201 -6.41 11.08 7.62
CA PHE A 201 -7.16 10.62 6.45
C PHE A 201 -6.97 9.13 6.23
N ASN A 202 -8.09 8.42 6.16
CA ASN A 202 -8.07 7.00 5.85
C ASN A 202 -7.93 6.81 4.35
N LEU A 203 -6.78 6.31 3.90
CA LEU A 203 -6.53 6.01 2.49
C LEU A 203 -7.22 4.73 2.04
N MET A 204 -7.49 3.80 2.95
CA MET A 204 -8.10 2.52 2.62
C MET A 204 -9.57 2.71 2.24
N CYS A 205 -9.89 2.35 1.00
CA CYS A 205 -11.27 2.28 0.54
C CYS A 205 -11.97 1.01 1.05
N THR A 206 -13.27 0.88 0.76
CA THR A 206 -14.04 -0.33 1.12
C THR A 206 -13.49 -1.58 0.42
N ALA A 207 -13.08 -1.47 -0.85
CA ALA A 207 -12.49 -2.57 -1.60
C ALA A 207 -11.16 -3.05 -0.98
N ASP A 208 -10.31 -2.13 -0.49
CA ASP A 208 -9.08 -2.48 0.23
C ASP A 208 -9.41 -3.33 1.49
N LYS A 209 -10.43 -2.92 2.26
CA LYS A 209 -10.85 -3.64 3.48
C LYS A 209 -11.41 -5.02 3.18
N GLU A 210 -12.21 -5.15 2.13
CA GLU A 210 -12.74 -6.44 1.67
C GLU A 210 -11.61 -7.37 1.23
N GLN A 211 -10.65 -6.84 0.46
CA GLN A 211 -9.46 -7.59 0.03
C GLN A 211 -8.61 -8.05 1.23
N LEU A 212 -8.40 -7.18 2.23
CA LEU A 212 -7.75 -7.56 3.49
C LEU A 212 -8.53 -8.64 4.24
N GLY A 213 -9.85 -8.60 4.21
CA GLY A 213 -10.71 -9.64 4.76
C GLY A 213 -10.49 -10.99 4.08
N VAL A 214 -10.40 -11.01 2.74
CA VAL A 214 -10.10 -12.22 1.96
C VAL A 214 -8.72 -12.77 2.29
N TRP A 215 -7.70 -11.92 2.37
CA TRP A 215 -6.33 -12.34 2.70
C TRP A 215 -6.21 -12.91 4.12
N ASN A 216 -6.96 -12.37 5.08
CA ASN A 216 -6.95 -12.82 6.46
C ASN A 216 -8.01 -13.89 6.78
N ASN A 217 -8.70 -14.43 5.77
CA ASN A 217 -9.79 -15.38 5.97
C ASN A 217 -9.32 -16.75 6.53
N LEU A 218 -8.02 -17.06 6.43
CA LEU A 218 -7.43 -18.27 7.00
C LEU A 218 -7.06 -18.06 8.47
N MET A 219 -8.06 -17.92 9.34
CA MET A 219 -7.85 -18.11 10.77
C MET A 219 -7.72 -19.61 11.04
N THR A 220 -6.49 -20.06 11.29
CA THR A 220 -6.27 -21.42 11.79
C THR A 220 -6.89 -21.53 13.19
N PRO A 221 -7.65 -22.60 13.48
CA PRO A 221 -8.24 -22.77 14.80
C PRO A 221 -7.14 -22.75 15.86
N SER A 222 -7.29 -21.87 16.84
CA SER A 222 -6.38 -21.82 17.98
C SER A 222 -6.66 -23.04 18.87
N PHE A 223 -5.69 -23.93 18.99
CA PHE A 223 -5.75 -25.01 19.97
C PHE A 223 -5.30 -24.48 21.32
N ASN A 224 -6.20 -24.50 22.32
CA ASN A 224 -5.84 -24.18 23.70
C ASN A 224 -5.29 -25.42 24.41
N VAL A 225 -4.22 -25.99 23.83
CA VAL A 225 -3.56 -27.20 24.33
C VAL A 225 -2.09 -26.90 24.53
N CYS A 226 -1.53 -27.31 25.67
CA CYS A 226 -0.11 -27.10 25.91
C CYS A 226 0.70 -28.11 25.09
N VAL A 227 1.87 -27.69 24.61
CA VAL A 227 2.78 -28.58 23.85
C VAL A 227 3.14 -29.84 24.65
N GLN A 228 3.17 -29.75 25.98
CA GLN A 228 3.35 -30.90 26.86
C GLN A 228 2.20 -31.87 26.81
N ASP A 229 0.95 -31.41 26.90
CA ASP A 229 -0.22 -32.29 26.81
C ASP A 229 -0.19 -33.08 25.49
N LEU A 230 0.27 -32.46 24.40
CA LEU A 230 0.46 -33.13 23.12
C LEU A 230 1.57 -34.20 23.16
N ILE A 231 2.67 -33.92 23.85
CA ILE A 231 3.80 -34.86 24.00
C ILE A 231 3.43 -36.02 24.94
N GLU A 232 2.74 -35.75 26.05
CA GLU A 232 2.20 -36.78 26.96
C GLU A 232 1.20 -37.67 26.24
N LEU A 233 0.29 -37.08 25.45
CA LEU A 233 -0.68 -37.83 24.67
C LEU A 233 0.03 -38.71 23.63
N GLN A 234 1.08 -38.21 23.00
CA GLN A 234 1.89 -38.98 22.06
C GLN A 234 2.71 -40.09 22.77
N SER A 235 3.21 -39.83 23.97
CA SER A 235 3.89 -40.81 24.84
C SER A 235 2.97 -41.96 25.21
N ARG A 236 1.72 -41.68 25.58
CA ARG A 236 0.72 -42.73 25.84
C ARG A 236 0.33 -43.49 24.58
N ARG A 237 0.30 -42.84 23.41
CA ARG A 237 -0.14 -43.45 22.15
C ARG A 237 0.95 -44.31 21.50
N CYS A 238 2.21 -43.87 21.56
CA CYS A 238 3.33 -44.51 20.88
C CYS A 238 4.59 -44.49 21.77
N PRO A 239 4.59 -45.19 22.92
CA PRO A 239 5.63 -45.07 23.95
C PRO A 239 7.01 -45.51 23.46
N SER A 240 7.08 -46.54 22.62
CA SER A 240 8.32 -47.12 22.10
C SER A 240 8.88 -46.42 20.86
N ASN A 241 8.16 -45.45 20.29
CA ASN A 241 8.66 -44.72 19.12
C ASN A 241 9.77 -43.74 19.54
N GLU A 242 10.76 -43.57 18.67
CA GLU A 242 11.81 -42.58 18.86
C GLU A 242 11.23 -41.16 18.82
N ALA A 243 11.49 -40.38 19.88
CA ALA A 243 11.04 -39.01 20.04
C ALA A 243 12.16 -37.99 19.81
N VAL A 244 13.38 -38.34 20.22
CA VAL A 244 14.57 -37.51 20.08
C VAL A 244 15.70 -38.37 19.57
N CYS A 245 16.35 -37.92 18.50
CA CYS A 245 17.58 -38.52 17.98
C CYS A 245 18.66 -37.44 17.94
N ALA A 246 19.74 -37.64 18.69
CA ALA A 246 20.86 -36.72 18.77
C ALA A 246 22.19 -37.49 18.66
N TRP A 247 23.28 -36.74 18.55
CA TRP A 247 24.63 -37.33 18.44
C TRP A 247 25.03 -38.12 19.68
N ASP A 248 24.50 -37.78 20.87
CA ASP A 248 24.75 -38.46 22.14
C ASP A 248 23.72 -39.57 22.43
N GLY A 249 22.95 -39.96 21.42
CA GLY A 249 21.99 -41.06 21.43
C GLY A 249 20.55 -40.60 21.25
N SER A 250 19.61 -41.53 21.47
CA SER A 250 18.18 -41.28 21.30
C SER A 250 17.36 -41.56 22.55
N PHE A 251 16.12 -41.05 22.54
CA PHE A 251 15.08 -41.32 23.53
C PHE A 251 13.78 -41.69 22.83
N THR A 252 13.07 -42.66 23.39
CA THR A 252 11.67 -42.91 23.03
C THR A 252 10.76 -41.88 23.67
N TYR A 253 9.48 -41.80 23.24
CA TYR A 253 8.52 -40.87 23.86
C TYR A 253 8.32 -41.15 25.35
N GLU A 254 8.22 -42.42 25.76
CA GLU A 254 8.10 -42.80 27.17
C GLU A 254 9.32 -42.37 27.98
N GLU A 255 10.50 -42.60 27.42
CA GLU A 255 11.76 -42.23 28.05
C GLU A 255 11.96 -40.73 28.18
N LEU A 256 11.55 -39.97 27.17
CA LEU A 256 11.61 -38.51 27.15
C LEU A 256 10.68 -37.92 28.23
N ASP A 257 9.43 -38.38 28.24
CA ASP A 257 8.40 -37.90 29.17
C ASP A 257 8.76 -38.19 30.63
N ARG A 258 9.22 -39.41 30.92
CA ARG A 258 9.67 -39.80 32.26
C ARG A 258 10.84 -38.95 32.73
N ARG A 259 11.86 -38.75 31.89
CA ARG A 259 13.04 -37.95 32.26
C ARG A 259 12.71 -36.47 32.43
N ALA A 260 11.84 -35.92 31.57
CA ALA A 260 11.38 -34.54 31.68
C ALA A 260 10.56 -34.32 32.97
N THR A 261 9.72 -35.27 33.35
CA THR A 261 8.93 -35.23 34.59
C THR A 261 9.81 -35.24 35.83
N VAL A 262 10.79 -36.15 35.90
CA VAL A 262 11.73 -36.23 37.03
C VAL A 262 12.53 -34.93 37.18
N LEU A 263 13.03 -34.38 36.06
CA LEU A 263 13.76 -33.12 36.09
C LEU A 263 12.85 -31.94 36.51
N ALA A 264 11.58 -31.92 36.09
CA ALA A 264 10.63 -30.88 36.50
C ALA A 264 10.37 -30.91 38.00
N GLU A 265 10.21 -32.09 38.59
CA GLU A 265 10.02 -32.26 40.03
C GLU A 265 11.23 -31.79 40.83
N GLU A 266 12.44 -32.11 40.34
CA GLU A 266 13.69 -31.64 40.95
C GLU A 266 13.84 -30.11 40.87
N LEU A 267 13.45 -29.49 39.75
CA LEU A 267 13.48 -28.03 39.61
C LEU A 267 12.52 -27.35 40.61
N VAL A 268 11.31 -27.91 40.77
CA VAL A 268 10.33 -27.42 41.75
C VAL A 268 10.86 -27.60 43.18
N ALA A 269 11.47 -28.75 43.49
CA ALA A 269 12.08 -29.01 44.79
C ALA A 269 13.23 -28.02 45.11
N ARG A 270 13.91 -27.53 44.08
CA ARG A 270 14.96 -26.49 44.19
C ARG A 270 14.44 -25.06 44.22
N GLY A 271 13.12 -24.86 44.26
CA GLY A 271 12.49 -23.55 44.43
C GLY A 271 12.19 -22.82 43.13
N VAL A 272 12.22 -23.48 41.97
CA VAL A 272 11.76 -22.87 40.71
C VAL A 272 10.25 -22.69 40.76
N SER A 273 9.80 -21.44 40.68
CA SER A 273 8.38 -21.08 40.66
C SER A 273 7.94 -20.52 39.31
N LEU A 274 6.63 -20.37 39.13
CA LEU A 274 6.03 -19.66 38.00
C LEU A 274 6.71 -18.29 37.77
N GLY A 275 7.03 -17.96 36.52
CA GLY A 275 7.67 -16.69 36.15
C GLY A 275 9.19 -16.62 36.41
N SER A 276 9.81 -17.68 36.92
CA SER A 276 11.27 -17.76 37.05
C SER A 276 11.94 -17.83 35.68
N TYR A 277 13.26 -17.57 35.65
CA TYR A 277 14.11 -17.82 34.50
C TYR A 277 15.10 -18.93 34.84
N VAL A 278 15.13 -19.98 34.02
CA VAL A 278 16.07 -21.10 34.19
C VAL A 278 17.03 -21.10 32.99
N PRO A 279 18.30 -20.69 33.18
CA PRO A 279 19.28 -20.72 32.11
C PRO A 279 19.69 -22.16 31.81
N LEU A 280 19.71 -22.53 30.53
CA LEU A 280 20.23 -23.81 30.06
C LEU A 280 21.63 -23.60 29.49
N MET A 281 22.66 -23.93 30.27
CA MET A 281 24.08 -23.70 29.94
C MET A 281 24.81 -25.01 29.62
N PHE A 282 24.49 -25.61 28.48
CA PHE A 282 25.17 -26.80 27.97
C PHE A 282 24.92 -26.95 26.47
N GLU A 283 25.76 -27.74 25.79
CA GLU A 283 25.66 -27.96 24.36
C GLU A 283 24.36 -28.67 23.95
N LYS A 284 23.94 -28.46 22.70
CA LYS A 284 22.76 -29.14 22.14
C LYS A 284 23.00 -30.65 22.09
N SER A 285 22.23 -31.37 22.90
CA SER A 285 22.25 -32.83 23.09
C SER A 285 20.81 -33.33 23.27
N LYS A 286 20.58 -34.65 23.35
CA LYS A 286 19.25 -35.19 23.67
C LYS A 286 18.70 -34.67 25.01
N TRP A 287 19.59 -34.32 25.95
CA TRP A 287 19.24 -33.72 27.25
C TRP A 287 18.71 -32.30 27.14
N HIS A 288 18.97 -31.61 26.02
CA HIS A 288 18.45 -30.27 25.77
C HIS A 288 16.93 -30.27 25.68
N ILE A 289 16.35 -31.25 24.97
CA ILE A 289 14.90 -31.41 24.84
C ILE A 289 14.27 -31.79 26.18
N VAL A 290 14.92 -32.69 26.95
CA VAL A 290 14.48 -33.04 28.32
C VAL A 290 14.41 -31.79 29.20
N SER A 291 15.45 -30.95 29.16
CA SER A 291 15.53 -29.74 29.97
C SER A 291 14.48 -28.70 29.55
N LEU A 292 14.26 -28.55 28.25
CA LEU A 292 13.23 -27.66 27.71
C LEU A 292 11.82 -28.05 28.17
N LEU A 293 11.50 -29.36 28.13
CA LEU A 293 10.21 -29.87 28.57
C LEU A 293 10.03 -29.77 30.07
N ALA A 294 11.07 -30.10 30.84
CA ALA A 294 11.06 -30.06 32.31
C ALA A 294 10.80 -28.66 32.87
N VAL A 295 11.51 -27.66 32.34
CA VAL A 295 11.39 -26.25 32.75
C VAL A 295 9.96 -25.73 32.55
N ARG A 296 9.30 -26.20 31.48
CA ARG A 296 7.96 -25.75 31.14
C ARG A 296 6.87 -26.53 31.88
N ASN A 297 7.14 -27.69 32.49
CA ASN A 297 6.13 -28.71 32.84
C ASN A 297 5.23 -28.35 34.04
N LYS A 298 5.71 -27.49 34.95
CA LYS A 298 4.93 -27.07 36.13
C LYS A 298 5.00 -25.57 36.42
N SER A 299 5.68 -24.84 35.57
CA SER A 299 5.95 -23.42 35.73
C SER A 299 6.00 -22.82 34.33
N SER A 300 5.17 -21.81 34.05
CA SER A 300 5.40 -20.89 32.93
C SER A 300 6.73 -20.16 33.16
N VAL A 301 7.81 -20.86 32.84
CA VAL A 301 9.20 -20.46 33.01
C VAL A 301 9.82 -20.50 31.63
N TYR A 302 10.51 -19.42 31.30
CA TYR A 302 11.10 -19.24 29.98
C TYR A 302 12.50 -19.86 29.98
N PRO A 303 12.77 -20.85 29.11
CA PRO A 303 14.11 -21.36 28.93
C PRO A 303 14.94 -20.28 28.22
N ILE A 304 16.01 -19.79 28.87
CA ILE A 304 16.98 -18.90 28.22
C ILE A 304 18.13 -19.78 27.74
N ASN A 305 18.30 -19.84 26.41
CA ASN A 305 19.44 -20.51 25.80
C ASN A 305 20.62 -19.53 25.80
N LEU A 306 21.60 -19.78 26.66
CA LEU A 306 22.85 -19.04 26.67
C LEU A 306 23.88 -19.89 25.92
N ARG A 307 24.23 -19.46 24.70
CA ARG A 307 25.38 -20.02 24.01
C ARG A 307 26.63 -19.60 24.78
N ILE A 308 27.38 -20.59 25.27
CA ILE A 308 28.77 -20.42 25.70
C ILE A 308 29.65 -20.74 24.50
#